data_AF-R4ME48-F1
#
_entry.id   AF-R4ME48-F1
#
_cell.length_a   1.000
_cell.length_b   1.000
_cell.length_c   1.000
_cell.angle_alpha   90.00
_cell.angle_beta   90.00
_cell.angle_gamma   90.00
#
_symmetry.space_group_name_H-M   'P 1'
#
loop_
_entity.id
_entity.type
_entity.pdbx_description
1 polymer ?
#
loop_
_entity_poly.entity_id
_entity_poly.type
_entity_poly.pdbx_seq_one_letter_code
_entity_poly.pdbx_strand_id
1 'polypeptide(L)'
;MLAAAADEVSAAMAALFSGHAQAYQALSAQAALFHEQFVRALTAGAGSYAAAEAASAAPLEGVLDVINAPALALLGRPLIGNGANGAPGTGANGGDGGILIGNGGAGGSGAAGMPGGNGGAAGLFGNGGAGGAGGNVASGTAGFGGAGGAGGLLYGAGGAGGAGGRAGGGVGGIGGAGGAGGNGGLLFGAGGAGGVGGLAADAGDGGAGGDGGLFFGVACRRGRRHRH
;
A
#
# COMPACT_ATOMS: atom_id res chain seq x y z
N MET A 1 -3.46 -60.65 -44.19
CA MET A 1 -2.33 -59.76 -44.54
C MET A 1 -2.81 -58.30 -44.43
N LEU A 2 -2.97 -57.78 -43.21
CA LEU A 2 -3.43 -56.41 -42.95
C LEU A 2 -2.59 -55.72 -41.86
N ALA A 3 -1.42 -56.28 -41.53
CA ALA A 3 -0.59 -55.86 -40.40
C ALA A 3 0.57 -54.92 -40.79
N ALA A 4 1.17 -55.09 -41.98
CA ALA A 4 2.31 -54.27 -42.42
C ALA A 4 1.90 -52.82 -42.79
N ALA A 5 0.71 -52.62 -43.37
CA ALA A 5 0.22 -51.28 -43.75
C ALA A 5 -0.17 -50.40 -42.54
N ALA A 6 -0.52 -51.00 -41.39
CA ALA A 6 -0.82 -50.27 -40.16
C ALA A 6 0.45 -49.75 -39.46
N ASP A 7 1.57 -50.45 -39.61
CA ASP A 7 2.86 -50.12 -39.00
C ASP A 7 3.54 -48.95 -39.71
N GLU A 8 3.51 -48.91 -41.06
CA GLU A 8 4.06 -47.80 -41.85
C GLU A 8 3.30 -46.48 -41.65
N VAL A 9 1.97 -46.54 -41.54
CA VAL A 9 1.13 -45.37 -41.22
C VAL A 9 1.40 -44.90 -39.79
N SER A 10 1.57 -45.82 -38.83
CA SER A 10 1.92 -45.46 -37.45
C SER A 10 3.32 -44.84 -37.34
N ALA A 11 4.29 -45.34 -38.11
CA ALA A 11 5.64 -44.78 -38.20
C ALA A 11 5.65 -43.39 -38.86
N ALA A 12 4.89 -43.20 -39.94
CA ALA A 12 4.74 -41.91 -40.61
C ALA A 12 4.06 -40.87 -39.69
N MET A 13 3.04 -41.27 -38.94
CA MET A 13 2.38 -40.41 -37.94
C MET A 13 3.32 -40.07 -36.77
N ALA A 14 4.08 -41.04 -36.26
CA ALA A 14 5.08 -40.79 -35.22
C ALA A 14 6.19 -39.83 -35.67
N ALA A 15 6.64 -39.94 -36.92
CA ALA A 15 7.59 -39.01 -37.54
C ALA A 15 7.00 -37.60 -37.71
N LEU A 16 5.71 -37.50 -38.08
CA LEU A 16 5.00 -36.22 -38.16
C LEU A 16 4.88 -35.56 -36.78
N PHE A 17 4.47 -36.31 -35.75
CA PHE A 17 4.35 -35.80 -34.38
C PHE A 17 5.71 -35.43 -33.78
N SER A 18 6.77 -36.21 -34.04
CA SER A 18 8.12 -35.88 -33.57
C SER A 18 8.69 -34.63 -34.25
N GLY A 19 8.45 -34.46 -35.56
CA GLY A 19 8.79 -33.23 -36.28
C GLY A 19 8.06 -32.00 -35.75
N HIS A 20 6.75 -32.12 -35.45
CA HIS A 20 5.98 -31.05 -34.81
C HIS A 20 6.50 -30.73 -33.40
N ALA A 21 6.82 -31.74 -32.60
CA ALA A 21 7.37 -31.54 -31.25
C ALA A 21 8.70 -30.78 -31.28
N GLN A 22 9.59 -31.10 -32.23
CA GLN A 22 10.87 -30.40 -32.40
C GLN A 22 10.66 -28.93 -32.82
N ALA A 23 9.70 -28.66 -33.73
CA ALA A 23 9.37 -27.29 -34.12
C ALA A 23 8.82 -26.47 -32.95
N TYR A 24 7.96 -27.07 -32.10
CA TYR A 24 7.48 -26.43 -30.88
C TYR A 24 8.61 -26.16 -29.87
N GLN A 25 9.58 -27.08 -29.73
CA GLN A 25 10.74 -26.89 -28.86
C GLN A 25 11.66 -25.77 -29.35
N ALA A 26 11.88 -25.65 -30.66
CA ALA A 26 12.67 -24.56 -31.23
C ALA A 26 11.97 -23.20 -31.03
N LEU A 27 10.66 -23.14 -31.26
CA LEU A 27 9.87 -21.93 -31.06
C LEU A 27 9.83 -21.51 -29.58
N SER A 28 9.70 -22.45 -28.66
CA SER A 28 9.68 -22.15 -27.22
C SER A 28 11.03 -21.63 -26.71
N ALA A 29 12.15 -22.16 -27.22
CA ALA A 29 13.48 -21.64 -26.93
C ALA A 29 13.66 -20.20 -27.44
N GLN A 30 13.18 -19.92 -28.66
CA GLN A 30 13.25 -18.57 -29.23
C GLN A 30 12.33 -17.57 -28.51
N ALA A 31 11.15 -18.01 -28.09
CA ALA A 31 10.23 -17.23 -27.26
C ALA A 31 10.82 -16.91 -25.88
N ALA A 32 11.55 -17.85 -25.26
CA ALA A 32 12.23 -17.61 -23.98
C ALA A 32 13.30 -16.52 -24.10
N LEU A 33 14.12 -16.56 -25.17
CA LEU A 33 15.12 -15.53 -25.43
C LEU A 33 14.51 -14.15 -25.70
N PHE A 34 13.43 -14.10 -26.48
CA PHE A 34 12.68 -12.86 -26.69
C PHE A 34 12.11 -12.33 -25.37
N HIS A 35 11.55 -13.20 -24.54
CA HIS A 35 11.00 -12.83 -23.24
C HIS A 35 12.07 -12.24 -22.32
N GLU A 36 13.26 -12.86 -22.23
CA GLU A 36 14.37 -12.31 -21.45
C GLU A 36 14.81 -10.93 -21.97
N GLN A 37 14.94 -10.77 -23.29
CA GLN A 37 15.30 -9.49 -23.90
C GLN A 37 14.23 -8.42 -23.64
N PHE A 38 12.96 -8.78 -23.74
CA PHE A 38 11.83 -7.91 -23.45
C PHE A 38 11.84 -7.45 -21.99
N VAL A 39 11.98 -8.37 -21.03
CA VAL A 39 12.04 -8.05 -19.59
C VAL A 39 13.25 -7.17 -19.29
N ARG A 40 14.41 -7.45 -19.90
CA ARG A 40 15.62 -6.65 -19.73
C ARG A 40 15.44 -5.23 -20.27
N ALA A 41 14.88 -5.08 -21.46
CA ALA A 41 14.58 -3.77 -22.06
C ALA A 41 13.54 -3.00 -21.25
N LEU A 42 12.50 -3.67 -20.77
CA LEU A 42 11.48 -3.09 -19.92
C LEU A 42 12.07 -2.59 -18.60
N THR A 43 12.93 -3.38 -17.97
CA THR A 43 13.60 -3.01 -16.71
C THR A 43 14.54 -1.82 -16.91
N ALA A 44 15.30 -1.80 -18.01
CA ALA A 44 16.16 -0.68 -18.36
C ALA A 44 15.36 0.61 -18.65
N GLY A 45 14.23 0.49 -19.36
CA GLY A 45 13.30 1.59 -19.59
C GLY A 45 12.69 2.13 -18.30
N ALA A 46 12.26 1.26 -17.38
CA ALA A 46 11.77 1.69 -16.07
C ALA A 46 12.85 2.45 -15.28
N GLY A 47 14.10 2.01 -15.36
CA GLY A 47 15.25 2.69 -14.75
C GLY A 47 15.53 4.08 -15.35
N SER A 48 15.38 4.24 -16.67
CA SER A 48 15.58 5.55 -17.31
C SER A 48 14.49 6.56 -16.97
N TYR A 49 13.24 6.12 -16.86
CA TYR A 49 12.15 6.98 -16.36
C TYR A 49 12.37 7.37 -14.88
N ALA A 50 12.77 6.44 -14.02
CA ALA A 50 13.07 6.74 -12.62
C ALA A 50 14.25 7.75 -12.48
N ALA A 51 15.28 7.60 -13.31
CA ALA A 51 16.41 8.53 -13.33
C ALA A 51 16.03 9.92 -13.85
N ALA A 52 15.14 10.00 -14.84
CA ALA A 52 14.62 11.26 -15.35
C ALA A 52 13.79 12.01 -14.29
N GLU A 53 12.95 11.30 -13.53
CA GLU A 53 12.19 11.87 -12.40
C GLU A 53 13.14 12.39 -11.31
N ALA A 54 14.18 11.63 -10.94
CA ALA A 54 15.15 12.06 -9.94
C ALA A 54 15.94 13.31 -10.38
N ALA A 55 16.38 13.36 -11.64
CA ALA A 55 17.09 14.51 -12.20
C ALA A 55 16.18 15.77 -12.27
N SER A 56 14.88 15.56 -12.45
CA SER A 56 13.88 16.64 -12.46
C SER A 56 13.54 17.14 -11.05
N ALA A 57 13.60 16.27 -10.05
CA ALA A 57 13.27 16.59 -8.65
C ALA A 57 14.45 17.21 -7.87
N ALA A 58 15.69 16.84 -8.16
CA ALA A 58 16.88 17.27 -7.41
C ALA A 58 17.04 18.81 -7.30
N PRO A 59 16.78 19.63 -8.34
CA PRO A 59 16.84 21.09 -8.21
C PRO A 59 15.75 21.65 -7.28
N LEU A 60 14.61 20.97 -7.17
CA LEU A 60 13.48 21.39 -6.34
C LEU A 60 13.76 21.14 -4.85
N GLU A 61 14.46 20.04 -4.52
CA GLU A 61 14.85 19.74 -3.14
C GLU A 61 15.77 20.81 -2.55
N GLY A 62 16.77 21.27 -3.32
CA GLY A 62 17.68 22.32 -2.85
C GLY A 62 16.99 23.66 -2.56
N VAL A 63 15.92 24.00 -3.29
CA VAL A 63 15.11 25.20 -3.03
C VAL A 63 14.23 25.01 -1.79
N LEU A 64 13.65 23.82 -1.60
CA LEU A 64 12.84 23.50 -0.43
C LEU A 64 13.68 23.55 0.84
N ASP A 65 14.93 23.06 0.82
CA ASP A 65 15.82 23.14 1.97
C ASP A 65 16.09 24.58 2.41
N VAL A 66 16.33 25.49 1.47
CA VAL A 66 16.54 26.92 1.76
C VAL A 66 15.29 27.56 2.35
N ILE A 67 14.11 27.25 1.79
CA ILE A 67 12.82 27.77 2.27
C ILE A 67 12.48 27.20 3.66
N ASN A 68 12.80 25.92 3.89
CA ASN A 68 12.48 25.23 5.13
C ASN A 68 13.49 25.49 6.24
N ALA A 69 14.73 25.88 5.94
CA ALA A 69 15.80 26.04 6.92
C ALA A 69 15.42 26.92 8.12
N PRO A 70 14.78 28.10 7.95
CA PRO A 70 14.31 28.89 9.09
C PRO A 70 13.24 28.16 9.91
N ALA A 71 12.25 27.56 9.25
CA ALA A 71 11.17 26.86 9.95
C ALA A 71 11.66 25.61 10.68
N LEU A 72 12.58 24.86 10.09
CA LEU A 72 13.19 23.69 10.70
C LEU A 72 14.03 24.08 11.92
N ALA A 73 14.77 25.18 11.84
CA ALA A 73 15.58 25.70 12.95
C ALA A 73 14.73 26.23 14.12
N LEU A 74 13.60 26.90 13.83
CA LEU A 74 12.75 27.50 14.88
C LEU A 74 11.68 26.54 15.43
N LEU A 75 11.13 25.67 14.59
CA LEU A 75 9.91 24.91 14.88
C LEU A 75 10.12 23.39 14.77
N GLY A 76 11.30 22.92 14.34
CA GLY A 76 11.61 21.50 14.18
C GLY A 76 10.78 20.82 13.08
N ARG A 77 10.06 21.60 12.25
CA ARG A 77 9.23 21.11 11.16
C ARG A 77 9.43 21.96 9.90
N PRO A 78 9.42 21.33 8.72
CA PRO A 78 9.51 22.07 7.46
C PRO A 78 8.26 22.95 7.29
N LEU A 79 8.43 24.06 6.57
CA LEU A 79 7.32 24.95 6.20
C LEU A 79 6.49 24.29 5.09
N ILE A 80 7.18 23.71 4.11
CA ILE A 80 6.62 23.02 2.94
C ILE A 80 7.29 21.66 2.80
N GLY A 81 6.50 20.60 2.69
CA GLY A 81 7.02 19.26 2.45
C GLY A 81 6.07 18.18 2.95
N ASN A 82 6.10 17.01 2.34
CA ASN A 82 5.33 15.88 2.84
C ASN A 82 6.03 15.24 4.04
N GLY A 83 5.25 14.63 4.92
CA GLY A 83 5.75 13.82 6.01
C GLY A 83 6.39 12.53 5.51
N ALA A 84 7.45 12.08 6.19
CA ALA A 84 8.12 10.83 5.87
C ALA A 84 7.22 9.62 6.18
N ASN A 85 7.25 8.60 5.33
CA ASN A 85 6.49 7.37 5.60
C ASN A 85 7.18 6.54 6.69
N GLY A 86 6.39 5.90 7.54
CA GLY A 86 6.87 4.92 8.49
C GLY A 86 7.43 3.68 7.79
N ALA A 87 8.50 3.12 8.32
CA ALA A 87 9.13 1.94 7.75
C ALA A 87 8.19 0.71 7.81
N PRO A 88 7.97 -0.02 6.70
CA PRO A 88 7.14 -1.23 6.70
C PRO A 88 7.65 -2.30 7.68
N GLY A 89 6.72 -3.03 8.29
CA GLY A 89 7.02 -4.09 9.26
C GLY A 89 7.54 -3.60 10.62
N THR A 90 7.60 -2.30 10.87
CA THR A 90 8.08 -1.74 12.15
C THR A 90 6.97 -1.20 13.04
N GLY A 91 5.78 -0.92 12.47
CA GLY A 91 4.73 -0.15 13.14
C GLY A 91 5.11 1.32 13.35
N ALA A 92 6.16 1.84 12.71
CA ALA A 92 6.55 3.24 12.84
C ALA A 92 5.46 4.16 12.30
N ASN A 93 5.22 5.27 13.00
CA ASN A 93 4.28 6.28 12.55
C ASN A 93 4.82 7.00 11.30
N GLY A 94 3.91 7.48 10.46
CA GLY A 94 4.23 8.47 9.45
C GLY A 94 4.54 9.81 10.13
N GLY A 95 5.51 10.53 9.58
CA GLY A 95 5.84 11.89 9.99
C GLY A 95 4.75 12.87 9.57
N ASP A 96 4.66 13.99 10.28
CA ASP A 96 3.76 15.07 9.92
C ASP A 96 4.24 15.80 8.66
N GLY A 97 3.27 16.29 7.88
CA GLY A 97 3.52 17.22 6.80
C GLY A 97 4.00 18.59 7.29
N GLY A 98 4.54 19.36 6.35
CA GLY A 98 5.00 20.73 6.55
C GLY A 98 3.89 21.63 7.08
N ILE A 99 4.29 22.70 7.77
CA ILE A 99 3.38 23.56 8.52
C ILE A 99 2.33 24.21 7.60
N LEU A 100 2.73 24.70 6.42
CA LEU A 100 1.83 25.38 5.50
C LEU A 100 1.28 24.41 4.45
N ILE A 101 2.17 23.69 3.77
CA ILE A 101 1.78 22.81 2.65
C ILE A 101 2.50 21.49 2.82
N GLY A 102 1.74 20.41 2.93
CA GLY A 102 2.32 19.08 3.08
C GLY A 102 1.29 18.05 3.46
N ASN A 103 1.30 16.93 2.74
CA ASN A 103 0.56 15.75 3.16
C ASN A 103 1.29 15.06 4.33
N GLY A 104 0.55 14.43 5.22
CA GLY A 104 1.14 13.55 6.23
C GLY A 104 1.68 12.26 5.62
N GLY A 105 2.74 11.70 6.21
CA GLY A 105 3.32 10.43 5.79
C GLY A 105 2.44 9.25 6.17
N ALA A 106 2.47 8.16 5.39
CA ALA A 106 1.77 6.93 5.73
C ALA A 106 2.44 6.23 6.93
N GLY A 107 1.64 5.61 7.80
CA GLY A 107 2.13 4.73 8.86
C GLY A 107 2.69 3.43 8.31
N GLY A 108 3.79 2.95 8.87
CA GLY A 108 4.39 1.66 8.55
C GLY A 108 3.53 0.50 9.05
N SER A 109 3.47 -0.60 8.30
CA SER A 109 2.81 -1.81 8.79
C SER A 109 3.51 -2.40 10.02
N GLY A 110 2.77 -3.10 10.88
CA GLY A 110 3.34 -3.77 12.05
C GLY A 110 4.08 -5.07 11.70
N ALA A 111 5.14 -5.40 12.46
CA ALA A 111 5.71 -6.75 12.52
C ALA A 111 4.68 -7.75 13.05
N ALA A 112 4.95 -9.06 12.96
CA ALA A 112 4.03 -10.09 13.45
C ALA A 112 3.52 -9.79 14.89
N GLY A 113 2.20 -9.67 15.04
CA GLY A 113 1.53 -9.35 16.32
C GLY A 113 1.65 -7.90 16.78
N MET A 114 2.44 -7.06 16.11
CA MET A 114 2.63 -5.66 16.43
C MET A 114 1.62 -4.77 15.70
N PRO A 115 1.19 -3.66 16.31
CA PRO A 115 0.28 -2.72 15.66
C PRO A 115 0.93 -2.05 14.45
N GLY A 116 0.09 -1.61 13.51
CA GLY A 116 0.49 -0.69 12.46
C GLY A 116 0.67 0.72 13.02
N GLY A 117 1.58 1.49 12.42
CA GLY A 117 1.84 2.86 12.79
C GLY A 117 0.72 3.80 12.36
N ASN A 118 0.56 4.91 13.06
CA ASN A 118 -0.40 5.93 12.68
C ASN A 118 0.08 6.69 11.44
N GLY A 119 -0.84 7.16 10.62
CA GLY A 119 -0.54 8.15 9.58
C GLY A 119 -0.24 9.52 10.19
N GLY A 120 0.69 10.25 9.58
CA GLY A 120 1.04 11.60 10.00
C GLY A 120 -0.05 12.61 9.67
N ALA A 121 -0.11 13.71 10.41
CA ALA A 121 -1.04 14.79 10.14
C ALA A 121 -0.50 15.72 9.04
N ALA A 122 -1.39 16.32 8.25
CA ALA A 122 -1.05 17.45 7.40
C ALA A 122 -0.99 18.76 8.21
N GLY A 123 -0.40 19.81 7.62
CA GLY A 123 -0.33 21.15 8.20
C GLY A 123 -1.57 22.00 7.93
N LEU A 124 -1.38 23.18 7.35
CA LEU A 124 -2.48 24.09 6.99
C LEU A 124 -3.25 23.59 5.74
N PHE A 125 -2.51 23.12 4.74
CA PHE A 125 -3.00 22.52 3.50
C PHE A 125 -2.34 21.17 3.27
N GLY A 126 -3.14 20.14 2.97
CA GLY A 126 -2.64 18.81 2.65
C GLY A 126 -3.53 17.71 3.19
N ASN A 127 -3.35 16.49 2.73
CA ASN A 127 -4.13 15.33 3.18
C ASN A 127 -3.38 14.59 4.30
N GLY A 128 -4.13 14.03 5.24
CA GLY A 128 -3.57 13.17 6.27
C GLY A 128 -3.03 11.86 5.69
N GLY A 129 -1.99 11.32 6.31
CA GLY A 129 -1.39 10.06 5.91
C GLY A 129 -2.29 8.87 6.27
N ALA A 130 -2.24 7.79 5.49
CA ALA A 130 -2.95 6.56 5.83
C ALA A 130 -2.31 5.87 7.05
N GLY A 131 -3.12 5.21 7.87
CA GLY A 131 -2.64 4.34 8.94
C GLY A 131 -2.07 3.02 8.40
N GLY A 132 -1.04 2.51 9.05
CA GLY A 132 -0.39 1.25 8.72
C GLY A 132 -1.24 0.04 9.11
N ALA A 133 -1.13 -1.05 8.37
CA ALA A 133 -1.81 -2.30 8.72
C ALA A 133 -1.19 -2.95 9.96
N GLY A 134 -2.04 -3.56 10.79
CA GLY A 134 -1.60 -4.40 11.91
C GLY A 134 -0.92 -5.69 11.44
N GLY A 135 0.07 -6.16 12.20
CA GLY A 135 0.84 -7.33 11.84
C GLY A 135 0.10 -8.64 12.07
N ASN A 136 0.22 -9.55 11.10
CA ASN A 136 -0.42 -10.86 11.16
C ASN A 136 0.30 -11.83 12.12
N VAL A 137 -0.41 -12.80 12.67
CA VAL A 137 0.16 -13.89 13.47
C VAL A 137 -0.39 -15.25 13.08
N ALA A 138 0.39 -16.31 13.28
CA ALA A 138 -0.07 -17.68 13.06
C ALA A 138 -1.01 -18.17 14.19
N SER A 139 -0.81 -17.69 15.40
CA SER A 139 -1.62 -18.01 16.59
C SER A 139 -1.55 -16.86 17.60
N GLY A 140 -2.58 -16.71 18.42
CA GLY A 140 -2.72 -15.63 19.40
C GLY A 140 -3.40 -14.37 18.80
N THR A 141 -3.09 -13.21 19.38
CA THR A 141 -3.69 -11.93 19.00
C THR A 141 -2.85 -11.23 17.93
N ALA A 142 -3.49 -10.86 16.81
CA ALA A 142 -2.86 -10.08 15.76
C ALA A 142 -2.83 -8.58 16.09
N GLY A 143 -1.93 -7.85 15.43
CA GLY A 143 -1.74 -6.42 15.67
C GLY A 143 -2.92 -5.58 15.21
N PHE A 144 -3.19 -4.47 15.89
CA PHE A 144 -4.20 -3.49 15.49
C PHE A 144 -3.77 -2.67 14.27
N GLY A 145 -4.71 -2.23 13.46
CA GLY A 145 -4.45 -1.23 12.42
C GLY A 145 -4.19 0.15 13.03
N GLY A 146 -3.26 0.89 12.44
CA GLY A 146 -2.93 2.26 12.85
C GLY A 146 -4.01 3.26 12.44
N ALA A 147 -4.13 4.36 13.18
CA ALA A 147 -5.08 5.42 12.83
C ALA A 147 -4.62 6.18 11.58
N GLY A 148 -5.57 6.68 10.78
CA GLY A 148 -5.30 7.64 9.73
C GLY A 148 -4.99 9.03 10.31
N GLY A 149 -4.11 9.77 9.65
CA GLY A 149 -3.73 11.13 10.03
C GLY A 149 -4.79 12.16 9.66
N ALA A 150 -4.77 13.31 10.35
CA ALA A 150 -5.69 14.40 10.05
C ALA A 150 -5.31 15.12 8.75
N GLY A 151 -6.32 15.53 7.99
CA GLY A 151 -6.20 16.46 6.88
C GLY A 151 -5.84 17.87 7.35
N GLY A 152 -5.38 18.70 6.41
CA GLY A 152 -4.85 20.01 6.68
C GLY A 152 -5.94 20.95 7.16
N LEU A 153 -5.60 21.84 8.10
CA LEU A 153 -6.57 22.63 8.85
C LEU A 153 -7.58 23.37 7.95
N LEU A 154 -7.14 24.00 6.86
CA LEU A 154 -8.05 24.73 5.97
C LEU A 154 -8.58 23.87 4.84
N TYR A 155 -7.74 22.98 4.29
CA TYR A 155 -8.11 22.09 3.22
C TYR A 155 -7.32 20.79 3.26
N GLY A 156 -8.04 19.67 3.21
CA GLY A 156 -7.49 18.36 2.91
C GLY A 156 -8.30 17.22 3.50
N ALA A 157 -8.26 16.06 2.86
CA ALA A 157 -8.93 14.87 3.38
C ALA A 157 -8.13 14.24 4.54
N GLY A 158 -8.85 13.62 5.47
CA GLY A 158 -8.24 12.76 6.46
C GLY A 158 -7.75 11.45 5.85
N GLY A 159 -6.69 10.88 6.42
CA GLY A 159 -6.14 9.61 5.99
C GLY A 159 -7.04 8.43 6.37
N ALA A 160 -7.05 7.36 5.58
CA ALA A 160 -7.75 6.14 5.96
C ALA A 160 -7.08 5.45 7.15
N GLY A 161 -7.86 4.79 7.99
CA GLY A 161 -7.35 3.91 9.04
C GLY A 161 -6.79 2.61 8.46
N GLY A 162 -5.76 2.07 9.08
CA GLY A 162 -5.12 0.82 8.69
C GLY A 162 -5.98 -0.40 9.01
N ALA A 163 -5.88 -1.45 8.20
CA ALA A 163 -6.55 -2.71 8.50
C ALA A 163 -5.94 -3.40 9.73
N GLY A 164 -6.76 -4.09 10.51
CA GLY A 164 -6.29 -4.97 11.57
C GLY A 164 -5.57 -6.21 11.04
N GLY A 165 -4.59 -6.69 11.78
CA GLY A 165 -3.83 -7.89 11.46
C GLY A 165 -4.67 -9.16 11.55
N ARG A 166 -4.36 -10.14 10.73
CA ARG A 166 -5.02 -11.45 10.71
C ARG A 166 -4.37 -12.41 11.70
N ALA A 167 -5.17 -13.21 12.40
CA ALA A 167 -4.69 -14.33 13.18
C ALA A 167 -5.07 -15.66 12.51
N GLY A 168 -4.17 -16.65 12.55
CA GLY A 168 -4.41 -17.98 11.99
C GLY A 168 -5.59 -18.71 12.66
N GLY A 169 -6.23 -19.62 11.91
CA GLY A 169 -7.50 -20.26 12.25
C GLY A 169 -7.48 -21.36 13.33
N GLY A 170 -6.48 -21.37 14.23
CA GLY A 170 -6.51 -22.24 15.41
C GLY A 170 -7.51 -21.75 16.46
N VAL A 171 -7.97 -22.64 17.35
CA VAL A 171 -8.85 -22.28 18.47
C VAL A 171 -8.15 -21.22 19.34
N GLY A 172 -8.73 -20.01 19.42
CA GLY A 172 -8.19 -18.89 20.21
C GLY A 172 -7.42 -17.81 19.43
N GLY A 173 -7.41 -17.84 18.10
CA GLY A 173 -6.86 -16.75 17.28
C GLY A 173 -7.77 -15.50 17.31
N ILE A 174 -7.21 -14.35 17.68
CA ILE A 174 -7.94 -13.06 17.76
C ILE A 174 -7.41 -12.12 16.69
N GLY A 175 -8.30 -11.66 15.80
CA GLY A 175 -7.97 -10.69 14.77
C GLY A 175 -7.76 -9.30 15.37
N GLY A 176 -6.81 -8.54 14.84
CA GLY A 176 -6.59 -7.17 15.26
C GLY A 176 -7.76 -6.28 14.84
N ALA A 177 -8.16 -5.32 15.65
CA ALA A 177 -9.13 -4.32 15.22
C ALA A 177 -8.54 -3.40 14.12
N GLY A 178 -9.40 -2.88 13.24
CA GLY A 178 -9.04 -1.84 12.27
C GLY A 178 -8.83 -0.48 12.94
N GLY A 179 -7.93 0.32 12.39
CA GLY A 179 -7.64 1.67 12.86
C GLY A 179 -8.75 2.67 12.47
N ALA A 180 -8.91 3.72 13.26
CA ALA A 180 -9.84 4.80 12.90
C ALA A 180 -9.34 5.59 11.69
N GLY A 181 -10.25 6.10 10.86
CA GLY A 181 -9.93 7.10 9.84
C GLY A 181 -9.61 8.45 10.49
N GLY A 182 -8.75 9.22 9.85
CA GLY A 182 -8.40 10.57 10.28
C GLY A 182 -9.49 11.58 9.88
N ASN A 183 -9.58 12.68 10.61
CA ASN A 183 -10.52 13.74 10.28
C ASN A 183 -10.05 14.52 9.04
N GLY A 184 -10.98 15.01 8.25
CA GLY A 184 -10.71 16.00 7.21
C GLY A 184 -10.34 17.36 7.79
N GLY A 185 -9.96 18.29 6.92
CA GLY A 185 -9.68 19.67 7.28
C GLY A 185 -10.89 20.36 7.89
N LEU A 186 -10.64 21.30 8.81
CA LEU A 186 -11.69 22.00 9.56
C LEU A 186 -12.69 22.69 8.63
N LEU A 187 -12.21 23.35 7.58
CA LEU A 187 -13.05 24.04 6.61
C LEU A 187 -13.49 23.09 5.48
N PHE A 188 -12.52 22.55 4.74
CA PHE A 188 -12.77 21.70 3.58
C PHE A 188 -12.00 20.38 3.69
N GLY A 189 -12.70 19.27 3.47
CA GLY A 189 -12.06 17.95 3.46
C GLY A 189 -13.02 16.86 3.92
N ALA A 190 -12.97 15.70 3.27
CA ALA A 190 -13.67 14.53 3.76
C ALA A 190 -12.87 13.87 4.89
N GLY A 191 -13.58 13.27 5.85
CA GLY A 191 -12.95 12.35 6.80
C GLY A 191 -12.50 11.08 6.10
N GLY A 192 -11.43 10.47 6.62
CA GLY A 192 -10.92 9.20 6.14
C GLY A 192 -11.82 8.03 6.52
N ALA A 193 -11.83 6.97 5.72
CA ALA A 193 -12.52 5.75 6.07
C ALA A 193 -11.82 5.04 7.26
N GLY A 194 -12.60 4.36 8.10
CA GLY A 194 -12.05 3.45 9.09
C GLY A 194 -11.49 2.18 8.45
N GLY A 195 -10.49 1.59 9.08
CA GLY A 195 -9.88 0.34 8.65
C GLY A 195 -10.76 -0.86 8.93
N VAL A 196 -10.67 -1.89 8.08
CA VAL A 196 -11.36 -3.17 8.34
C VAL A 196 -10.69 -3.90 9.50
N GLY A 197 -11.48 -4.66 10.27
CA GLY A 197 -10.95 -5.57 11.28
C GLY A 197 -10.26 -6.79 10.65
N GLY A 198 -9.36 -7.39 11.42
CA GLY A 198 -8.57 -8.55 11.05
C GLY A 198 -9.37 -9.85 11.09
N LEU A 199 -9.11 -10.74 10.13
CA LEU A 199 -9.74 -12.07 10.10
C LEU A 199 -9.10 -12.99 11.14
N ALA A 200 -9.94 -13.70 11.88
CA ALA A 200 -9.56 -14.78 12.79
C ALA A 200 -10.80 -15.59 13.23
N ALA A 201 -10.61 -16.57 14.12
CA ALA A 201 -11.73 -17.24 14.80
C ALA A 201 -12.58 -16.24 15.59
N ASP A 202 -11.92 -15.35 16.34
CA ASP A 202 -12.52 -14.15 16.91
C ASP A 202 -12.10 -12.93 16.07
N ALA A 203 -12.92 -12.57 15.08
CA ALA A 203 -12.60 -11.48 14.16
C ALA A 203 -12.47 -10.12 14.87
N GLY A 204 -11.56 -9.29 14.38
CA GLY A 204 -11.37 -7.94 14.87
C GLY A 204 -12.53 -7.01 14.48
N ASP A 205 -12.84 -6.05 15.35
CA ASP A 205 -13.79 -4.98 15.03
C ASP A 205 -13.23 -4.06 13.92
N GLY A 206 -14.09 -3.50 13.09
CA GLY A 206 -13.72 -2.42 12.16
C GLY A 206 -13.51 -1.08 12.88
N GLY A 207 -12.65 -0.24 12.31
CA GLY A 207 -12.42 1.13 12.76
C GLY A 207 -13.54 2.08 12.36
N ALA A 208 -13.72 3.14 13.14
CA ALA A 208 -14.64 4.22 12.79
C ALA A 208 -14.04 5.07 11.66
N GLY A 209 -14.90 5.64 10.80
CA GLY A 209 -14.48 6.71 9.88
C GLY A 209 -14.23 8.02 10.63
N GLY A 210 -13.44 8.89 10.02
CA GLY A 210 -13.19 10.24 10.50
C GLY A 210 -14.30 11.22 10.10
N ASP A 211 -14.31 12.36 10.78
CA ASP A 211 -15.26 13.44 10.51
C ASP A 211 -14.81 14.27 9.29
N GLY A 212 -15.77 14.73 8.51
CA GLY A 212 -15.53 15.71 7.44
C GLY A 212 -15.49 17.15 7.97
N GLY A 213 -14.96 18.06 7.16
CA GLY A 213 -14.93 19.48 7.43
C GLY A 213 -16.29 20.16 7.44
N LEU A 214 -16.34 21.36 8.00
CA LEU A 214 -17.55 22.17 8.18
C LEU A 214 -18.36 22.36 6.89
N PHE A 215 -17.68 22.41 5.74
CA PHE A 215 -18.32 22.60 4.43
C PHE A 215 -18.45 21.33 3.59
N PHE A 216 -18.02 20.16 4.08
CA PHE A 216 -18.10 18.87 3.39
C PHE A 216 -18.96 17.83 4.11
N GLY A 217 -19.96 18.29 4.89
CA GLY A 217 -20.80 17.50 5.78
C GLY A 217 -21.33 16.17 5.20
N VAL A 218 -20.58 15.09 5.41
CA VAL A 218 -21.08 13.73 5.55
C VAL A 218 -20.26 13.07 6.64
N ALA A 219 -20.77 13.09 7.86
CA ALA A 219 -20.28 12.22 8.92
C ALA A 219 -20.40 10.77 8.42
N CYS A 220 -19.29 10.04 8.34
CA CYS A 220 -19.30 8.62 8.02
C CYS A 220 -20.15 7.93 9.11
N ARG A 221 -21.35 7.45 8.75
CA ARG A 221 -22.24 6.73 9.67
C ARG A 221 -21.45 5.59 10.32
N ARG A 222 -21.34 5.64 11.65
CA ARG A 222 -20.96 4.52 12.52
C ARG A 222 -21.46 3.20 11.93
N GLY A 223 -20.54 2.37 11.45
CA GLY A 223 -20.83 1.01 11.03
C GLY A 223 -21.49 0.28 12.19
N ARG A 224 -22.70 -0.26 11.96
CA ARG A 224 -23.39 -1.11 12.93
C ARG A 224 -22.48 -2.30 13.24
N ARG A 225 -22.17 -2.50 14.53
CA ARG A 225 -21.65 -3.78 15.02
C ARG A 225 -22.70 -4.84 14.71
N HIS A 226 -22.44 -5.68 13.72
CA HIS A 226 -23.06 -7.00 13.68
C HIS A 226 -22.18 -7.91 14.53
N ARG A 227 -22.56 -8.04 15.80
CA ARG A 227 -22.21 -9.23 16.57
C ARG A 227 -23.14 -10.33 16.05
N HIS A 228 -22.55 -11.40 15.51
CA HIS A 228 -23.24 -12.68 15.36
C HIS A 228 -23.45 -13.30 16.74
#